data_AF-A0A2R6AQY9-F1
#
_entry.id   AF-A0A2R6AQY9-F1
#
_cell.length_a   1.000
_cell.length_b   1.000
_cell.length_c   1.000
_cell.angle_alpha   90.00
_cell.angle_beta   90.00
_cell.angle_gamma   90.00
#
_symmetry.space_group_name_H-M   'P 1'
#
loop_
_entity.id
_entity.type
_entity.pdbx_description
1 polymer ?
#
loop_
_entity_poly.entity_id
_entity_poly.type
_entity_poly.pdbx_seq_one_letter_code
_entity_poly.pdbx_strand_id
1 'polypeptide(L)'
;MSIQLALEGIKTERPITHDLIVNLLDELHVELEKVTIDGIIKNTYIATLYLRDLKADRLIKVDARPSDSIAIALRTGTQIYANSSLKEQMIPKSSLKLPEKDQGEKDDDDIINSPYGV
;
A
#
# COMPACT_ATOMS: atom_id res chain seq x y z
N MET A 1 3.45 -4.65 9.88
CA MET A 1 2.44 -5.69 9.54
C MET A 1 1.63 -5.35 8.30
N SER A 2 0.99 -4.18 8.17
CA SER A 2 0.07 -3.91 7.03
C SER A 2 0.68 -4.05 5.62
N ILE A 3 1.94 -3.64 5.42
CA ILE A 3 2.65 -3.82 4.15
C ILE A 3 2.82 -5.30 3.82
N GLN A 4 3.22 -6.11 4.80
CA GLN A 4 3.44 -7.53 4.62
C GLN A 4 2.15 -8.27 4.25
N LEU A 5 1.05 -7.96 4.95
CA LEU A 5 -0.26 -8.53 4.62
C LEU A 5 -0.68 -8.22 3.17
N ALA A 6 -0.41 -7.00 2.69
CA ALA A 6 -0.68 -6.65 1.29
C ALA A 6 0.24 -7.36 0.30
N LEU A 7 1.52 -7.55 0.63
CA LEU A 7 2.47 -8.29 -0.21
C LEU A 7 2.13 -9.77 -0.31
N GLU A 8 1.64 -10.36 0.79
CA GLU A 8 1.22 -11.76 0.85
C GLU A 8 -0.19 -11.97 0.26
N GLY A 9 -0.91 -10.89 -0.05
CA GLY A 9 -2.27 -10.95 -0.60
C GLY A 9 -3.29 -11.55 0.36
N ILE A 10 -2.99 -11.54 1.66
CA ILE A 10 -3.87 -12.11 2.69
C ILE A 10 -5.13 -11.24 2.80
N LYS A 11 -6.28 -11.86 2.56
CA LYS A 11 -7.59 -11.25 2.80
C LYS A 11 -8.08 -11.63 4.19
N THR A 12 -8.38 -10.63 5.00
CA THR A 12 -8.99 -10.82 6.33
C THR A 12 -10.51 -10.82 6.21
N GLU A 13 -11.21 -11.46 7.15
CA GLU A 13 -12.68 -11.55 7.19
C GLU A 13 -13.35 -10.16 7.23
N ARG A 14 -12.68 -9.21 7.87
CA ARG A 14 -13.10 -7.79 7.94
C ARG A 14 -11.96 -6.90 7.43
N PRO A 15 -12.27 -5.78 6.76
CA PRO A 15 -11.25 -4.87 6.26
C PRO A 15 -10.42 -4.29 7.41
N ILE A 16 -9.09 -4.32 7.28
CA ILE A 16 -8.20 -3.60 8.21
C ILE A 16 -8.05 -2.14 7.79
N THR A 17 -7.27 -1.35 8.53
CA THR A 17 -7.21 0.11 8.36
C THR A 17 -6.91 0.55 6.93
N HIS A 18 -5.93 -0.06 6.25
CA HIS A 18 -5.60 0.33 4.88
C HIS A 18 -6.62 -0.18 3.85
N ASP A 19 -7.33 -1.28 4.12
CA ASP A 19 -8.47 -1.71 3.28
C ASP A 19 -9.64 -0.75 3.45
N LEU A 20 -9.93 -0.31 4.69
CA LEU A 20 -10.95 0.69 4.98
C LEU A 20 -10.67 1.99 4.22
N ILE A 21 -9.41 2.44 4.16
CA ILE A 21 -9.03 3.63 3.39
C ILE A 21 -9.31 3.43 1.90
N VAL A 22 -8.94 2.28 1.33
CA VAL A 22 -9.23 1.97 -0.09
C VAL A 22 -10.74 1.99 -0.35
N ASN A 23 -11.52 1.31 0.48
CA ASN A 23 -12.97 1.29 0.37
C ASN A 23 -13.58 2.71 0.48
N LEU A 24 -13.04 3.56 1.36
CA LEU A 24 -13.49 4.96 1.46
C LEU A 24 -13.19 5.75 0.20
N LEU A 25 -12.02 5.56 -0.41
CA LEU A 25 -11.67 6.22 -1.67
C LEU A 25 -12.61 5.78 -2.79
N ASP A 26 -12.90 4.47 -2.88
CA ASP A 26 -13.83 3.90 -3.87
C ASP A 26 -15.24 4.47 -3.72
N GLU A 27 -15.80 4.48 -2.51
CA GLU A 27 -17.14 5.05 -2.24
C GLU A 27 -17.20 6.56 -2.54
N LEU A 28 -16.10 7.28 -2.31
CA LEU A 28 -15.98 8.70 -2.62
C LEU A 28 -15.68 8.98 -4.10
N HIS A 29 -15.51 7.95 -4.93
CA HIS A 29 -15.14 8.06 -6.35
C HIS A 29 -13.81 8.80 -6.54
N VAL A 30 -12.83 8.42 -5.72
CA VAL A 30 -11.47 8.95 -5.72
C VAL A 30 -10.49 7.82 -5.99
N GLU A 31 -9.61 7.99 -6.96
CA GLU A 31 -8.58 6.99 -7.28
C GLU A 31 -7.19 7.42 -6.80
N LEU A 32 -6.37 6.46 -6.36
CA LEU A 32 -4.96 6.73 -6.09
C LEU A 32 -4.16 6.70 -7.42
N GLU A 33 -3.84 7.88 -7.95
CA GLU A 33 -3.13 8.05 -9.22
C GLU A 33 -1.65 7.66 -9.10
N LYS A 34 -0.98 8.08 -8.01
CA LYS A 34 0.40 7.71 -7.70
C LYS A 34 0.77 7.97 -6.25
N VAL A 35 1.87 7.36 -5.82
CA VAL A 35 2.56 7.69 -4.57
C VAL A 35 3.95 8.22 -4.87
N THR A 36 4.38 9.26 -4.17
CA THR A 36 5.78 9.72 -4.20
C THR A 36 6.40 9.67 -2.81
N ILE A 37 7.65 9.22 -2.73
CA ILE A 37 8.52 9.45 -1.56
C ILE A 37 9.33 10.70 -1.86
N ASP A 38 9.01 11.81 -1.19
CA ASP A 38 9.39 13.15 -1.64
C ASP A 38 10.79 13.56 -1.17
N GLY A 39 11.20 13.10 0.01
CA GLY A 39 12.43 13.55 0.64
C GLY A 39 12.59 13.06 2.09
N ILE A 40 13.57 13.64 2.78
CA ILE A 40 13.85 13.43 4.20
C ILE A 40 13.86 14.79 4.90
N ILE A 41 13.08 14.93 5.96
CA ILE A 41 13.09 16.10 6.84
C ILE A 41 13.44 15.62 8.24
N LYS A 42 14.51 16.17 8.84
CA LYS A 42 14.97 15.78 10.19
C LYS A 42 15.05 14.26 10.37
N ASN A 43 15.70 13.59 9.41
CA ASN A 43 15.85 12.13 9.39
C ASN A 43 14.54 11.32 9.26
N THR A 44 13.44 11.97 8.89
CA THR A 44 12.12 11.35 8.66
C THR A 44 11.76 11.46 7.19
N TYR A 45 11.52 10.32 6.55
CA TYR A 45 11.02 10.30 5.18
C TYR A 45 9.58 10.80 5.11
N ILE A 46 9.27 11.56 4.06
CA ILE A 46 7.93 12.08 3.77
C ILE A 46 7.42 11.52 2.44
N ALA A 47 6.11 11.36 2.33
CA ALA A 47 5.46 10.87 1.12
C ALA A 47 4.16 11.62 0.83
N THR A 48 3.78 11.64 -0.44
CA THR A 48 2.52 12.23 -0.89
C THR A 48 1.69 11.18 -1.63
N LEU A 49 0.42 11.07 -1.25
CA LEU A 49 -0.60 10.39 -2.04
C LEU A 49 -1.19 11.40 -3.04
N TYR A 50 -1.15 11.05 -4.32
CA TYR A 50 -1.82 11.81 -5.37
C TYR A 50 -3.13 11.13 -5.69
N LEU A 51 -4.21 11.73 -5.27
CA LEU A 51 -5.56 11.22 -5.44
C LEU A 51 -6.26 11.98 -6.57
N ARG A 52 -7.02 11.28 -7.41
CA ARG A 52 -7.83 11.86 -8.49
C ARG A 52 -9.30 11.76 -8.11
N ASP A 53 -9.96 12.90 -7.91
CA ASP A 53 -11.43 12.95 -7.84
C ASP A 53 -12.00 12.76 -9.24
N LEU A 54 -12.71 11.66 -9.47
CA LEU A 54 -13.24 11.30 -10.78
C LEU A 54 -14.45 12.13 -11.19
N LYS A 55 -15.14 12.76 -10.24
CA LYS A 55 -16.32 13.60 -10.51
C LYS A 55 -15.92 15.03 -10.85
N ALA A 56 -14.95 15.57 -10.12
CA ALA A 56 -14.48 16.94 -10.29
C ALA A 56 -13.26 17.07 -11.24
N ASP A 57 -12.70 15.95 -11.71
CA ASP A 57 -11.41 15.86 -12.41
C ASP A 57 -10.30 16.68 -11.72
N ARG A 58 -10.21 16.52 -10.41
CA ARG A 58 -9.30 17.29 -9.57
C ARG A 58 -8.22 16.40 -8.97
N LEU A 59 -6.97 16.84 -9.08
CA LEU A 59 -5.86 16.26 -8.36
C LEU A 59 -5.81 16.78 -6.92
N ILE A 60 -5.82 15.86 -5.96
CA ILE A 60 -5.73 16.10 -4.53
C ILE A 60 -4.40 15.52 -4.04
N LYS A 61 -3.70 16.26 -3.20
CA LYS A 61 -2.45 15.83 -2.59
C LYS A 61 -2.66 15.64 -1.09
N VAL A 62 -2.28 14.48 -0.57
CA VAL A 62 -2.38 14.16 0.86
C VAL A 62 -1.01 13.80 1.38
N ASP A 63 -0.56 14.54 2.39
CA ASP A 63 0.66 14.23 3.14
C ASP A 63 0.48 12.91 3.90
N ALA A 64 1.46 12.02 3.78
CA ALA A 64 1.39 10.69 4.36
C ALA A 64 2.80 10.19 4.75
N ARG A 65 2.85 9.28 5.73
CA ARG A 65 4.09 8.56 6.00
C ARG A 65 4.33 7.53 4.89
N PRO A 66 5.59 7.32 4.46
CA PRO A 66 5.93 6.32 3.46
C PRO A 66 5.33 4.93 3.71
N SER A 67 5.32 4.47 4.97
CA SER A 67 4.77 3.16 5.32
C SER A 67 3.28 3.02 5.01
N ASP A 68 2.51 4.09 5.23
CA ASP A 68 1.08 4.10 4.97
C ASP A 68 0.84 4.19 3.46
N SER A 69 1.61 5.05 2.77
CA SER A 69 1.49 5.20 1.32
C SER A 69 1.82 3.92 0.57
N ILE A 70 2.87 3.20 0.98
CA ILE A 70 3.23 1.89 0.40
C ILE A 70 2.11 0.87 0.65
N ALA A 71 1.55 0.83 1.86
CA ALA A 71 0.49 -0.13 2.18
C ALA A 71 -0.79 0.07 1.35
N ILE A 72 -1.15 1.32 1.03
CA ILE A 72 -2.31 1.64 0.18
C ILE A 72 -1.98 1.37 -1.29
N ALA A 73 -0.79 1.78 -1.75
CA ALA A 73 -0.34 1.55 -3.13
C ALA A 73 -0.33 0.06 -3.49
N LEU A 74 0.11 -0.82 -2.57
CA LEU A 74 0.11 -2.26 -2.80
C LEU A 74 -1.31 -2.84 -2.96
N ARG A 75 -2.30 -2.30 -2.24
CA ARG A 75 -3.70 -2.74 -2.31
C ARG A 75 -4.41 -2.25 -3.57
N THR A 76 -4.06 -1.06 -4.02
CA THR A 76 -4.63 -0.42 -5.23
C THR A 76 -3.87 -0.79 -6.51
N GLY A 77 -2.70 -1.43 -6.39
CA GLY A 77 -1.82 -1.70 -7.52
C GLY A 77 -1.16 -0.44 -8.10
N THR A 78 -1.19 0.68 -7.36
CA THR A 78 -0.68 1.96 -7.85
C THR A 78 0.84 2.04 -7.81
N GLN A 79 1.42 2.69 -8.83
CA GLN A 79 2.85 2.90 -8.93
C GLN A 79 3.39 3.85 -7.84
N ILE A 80 4.51 3.43 -7.24
CA ILE A 80 5.28 4.21 -6.26
C ILE A 80 6.51 4.79 -6.95
N TYR A 81 6.79 6.07 -6.69
CA TYR A 81 7.94 6.81 -7.19
C TYR A 81 8.78 7.32 -6.02
N ALA A 82 10.08 7.49 -6.25
CA ALA A 82 10.98 8.14 -5.30
C ALA A 82 11.60 9.37 -5.97
N ASN A 83 11.71 10.46 -5.22
CA ASN A 83 12.36 11.67 -5.71
C ASN A 83 13.85 11.40 -6.00
N SER A 84 14.36 11.97 -7.08
CA SER A 84 15.78 11.86 -7.43
C SER A 84 16.71 12.48 -6.39
N SER A 85 16.23 13.38 -5.53
CA SER A 85 16.99 13.89 -4.39
C SER A 85 17.38 12.80 -3.38
N LEU A 86 16.66 11.67 -3.37
CA LEU A 86 16.90 10.55 -2.47
C LEU A 86 17.98 9.58 -2.97
N LYS A 87 18.56 9.81 -4.15
CA LYS A 87 19.47 8.86 -4.81
C LYS A 87 20.66 8.44 -3.95
N GLU A 88 21.23 9.37 -3.19
CA GLU A 88 22.38 9.11 -2.31
C GLU A 88 22.04 8.22 -1.12
N GLN A 89 20.76 8.19 -0.71
CA GLN A 89 20.26 7.35 0.38
C GLN A 89 19.72 6.00 -0.12
N MET A 90 19.57 5.83 -1.43
CA MET A 90 19.10 4.58 -2.04
C MET A 90 20.25 3.59 -2.20
N ILE A 91 19.97 2.32 -1.93
CA ILE A 91 20.90 1.25 -2.25
C ILE A 91 20.70 0.76 -3.69
N PRO A 92 21.77 0.38 -4.40
CA PRO A 92 21.65 -0.23 -5.71
C PRO A 92 20.79 -1.49 -5.66
N LYS A 93 19.97 -1.72 -6.69
CA LYS A 93 19.16 -2.94 -6.80
C LYS A 93 20.03 -4.21 -6.72
N SER A 94 21.25 -4.16 -7.24
CA SER A 94 22.23 -5.26 -7.17
C SER A 94 22.68 -5.60 -5.75
N SER A 95 22.60 -4.64 -4.83
CA SER A 95 22.97 -4.82 -3.42
C SER A 95 21.78 -5.22 -2.56
N LEU A 96 20.57 -5.31 -3.15
CA LEU A 96 19.36 -5.69 -2.46
C LEU A 96 19.35 -7.21 -2.23
N LYS A 97 19.62 -7.63 -0.99
CA LYS A 97 19.37 -9.00 -0.57
C LYS A 97 17.89 -9.10 -0.21
N LEU A 98 17.08 -9.53 -1.17
CA LEU A 98 15.69 -9.87 -0.89
C LEU A 98 15.67 -11.10 0.02
N PRO A 99 14.82 -11.13 1.07
CA PRO A 99 14.59 -12.36 1.79
C PRO A 99 14.10 -13.43 0.80
N GLU A 100 14.63 -14.63 0.90
CA GLU A 100 14.15 -15.76 0.10
C GLU A 100 12.66 -15.95 0.40
N LYS A 101 11.83 -16.11 -0.64
CA LYS A 101 10.42 -16.46 -0.45
C LYS A 101 10.39 -17.82 0.22
N ASP A 102 9.99 -17.86 1.49
CA ASP A 102 9.61 -19.10 2.14
C ASP A 102 8.44 -19.68 1.34
N GLN A 103 8.68 -20.76 0.59
CA GLN A 103 7.60 -21.58 0.03
C GLN A 103 7.08 -22.46 1.17
N GLY A 104 6.37 -21.82 2.11
CA GLY A 104 5.66 -22.48 3.19
C GLY A 104 4.21 -22.75 2.78
N GLU A 105 3.93 -24.02 2.54
CA GLU A 105 2.64 -24.73 2.63
C GLU A 105 1.37 -24.07 2.06
N LYS A 106 0.90 -24.68 0.96
CA LYS A 106 -0.54 -24.76 0.70
C LYS A 106 -1.13 -25.60 1.83
N ASP A 107 -1.68 -24.95 2.84
CA ASP A 107 -2.60 -25.63 3.74
C ASP A 107 -4.00 -25.56 3.16
N ASP A 108 -4.51 -26.77 2.94
CA ASP A 108 -5.81 -27.13 2.41
C ASP A 108 -6.95 -26.46 3.16
N ASP A 109 -7.97 -26.03 2.40
CA ASP A 109 -9.40 -26.09 2.72
C ASP A 109 -9.81 -26.26 4.20
N ASP A 110 -9.57 -25.26 5.05
CA ASP A 110 -10.31 -25.14 6.31
C ASP A 110 -11.66 -24.46 6.05
N ILE A 111 -12.64 -25.33 5.88
CA ILE A 111 -14.07 -25.11 6.01
C ILE A 111 -14.32 -24.20 7.21
N ILE A 112 -14.57 -22.91 6.96
CA ILE A 112 -15.19 -22.04 7.96
C ILE A 112 -16.64 -22.51 8.08
N ASN A 113 -16.90 -23.29 9.14
CA ASN A 113 -18.22 -23.40 9.74
C ASN A 113 -18.71 -21.98 10.05
N SER A 114 -19.58 -21.46 9.19
CA SER A 114 -20.31 -20.22 9.45
C SER A 114 -21.14 -20.42 10.73
N PRO A 115 -21.01 -19.55 11.76
CA PRO A 115 -21.94 -19.54 12.89
C PRO A 115 -23.31 -18.97 12.51
N TYR A 116 -23.49 -18.53 11.27
CA TYR A 116 -24.78 -18.17 10.70
C TYR A 116 -25.13 -19.20 9.64
N GLY A 117 -25.94 -20.17 10.04
CA GLY A 117 -26.59 -21.09 9.12
C GLY A 117 -27.50 -20.34 8.15
N VAL A 118 -27.59 -20.92 6.94
CA VAL A 118 -28.37 -20.55 5.75
C VAL A 118 -28.00 -19.25 5.04
#